data_AF-A0A662GSW1-F1
#
_entry.id   AF-A0A662GSW1-F1
#
_cell.length_a   1.000
_cell.length_b   1.000
_cell.length_c   1.000
_cell.angle_alpha   90.00
_cell.angle_beta   90.00
_cell.angle_gamma   90.00
#
_symmetry.space_group_name_H-M   'P 1'
#
loop_
_entity.id
_entity.type
_entity.pdbx_description
1 polymer ?
#
loop_
_entity_poly.entity_id
_entity_poly.type
_entity_poly.pdbx_seq_one_letter_code
_entity_poly.pdbx_strand_id
1 'polypeptide(L)'
;NIEFDESSLTPKEKDYLEMLKKKYSSREWLYMHELKYDIPLSDVLKYRKIKVKEGQYIVQVDYKALKLIRLIAEIRDNKISDITISGDFFVQPYTVVSLIEENLKGSPLEEKEFKDRIKKALESSNASLSGSGITIEDLVNALMKLRERLEIL
;
A
#
# COMPACT_ATOMS: atom_id res chain seq x y z
N ASN A 1 -7.62 14.53 -38.99
CA ASN A 1 -8.54 15.43 -38.29
C ASN A 1 -9.13 14.71 -37.10
N ILE A 2 -8.93 15.25 -35.90
CA ILE A 2 -9.71 14.88 -34.71
C ILE A 2 -10.73 16.02 -34.56
N GLU A 3 -12.03 15.72 -34.69
CA GLU A 3 -13.12 16.65 -34.42
C GLU A 3 -13.65 16.39 -33.01
N PHE A 4 -13.89 17.46 -32.26
CA PHE A 4 -14.45 17.39 -30.92
C PHE A 4 -15.94 17.77 -30.99
N ASP A 5 -16.80 16.89 -30.50
CA ASP A 5 -18.23 17.17 -30.34
C ASP A 5 -18.53 17.53 -28.89
N GLU A 6 -19.25 18.63 -28.69
CA GLU A 6 -19.83 18.94 -27.38
C GLU A 6 -20.92 17.94 -27.05
N SER A 7 -20.85 17.38 -25.84
CA SER A 7 -21.89 16.50 -25.30
C SER A 7 -22.24 16.89 -23.87
N SER A 8 -23.46 16.54 -23.47
CA SER A 8 -23.93 16.67 -22.10
C SER A 8 -24.15 15.30 -21.49
N LEU A 9 -24.00 15.20 -20.17
CA LEU A 9 -24.24 13.93 -19.47
C LEU A 9 -25.68 13.47 -19.69
N THR A 10 -25.82 12.24 -20.18
CA THR A 10 -27.11 11.55 -20.23
C THR A 10 -27.67 11.35 -18.82
N PRO A 11 -28.99 11.11 -18.66
CA PRO A 11 -29.57 10.80 -17.36
C PRO A 11 -28.84 9.65 -16.63
N LYS A 12 -28.49 8.59 -17.36
CA LYS A 12 -27.74 7.45 -16.81
C LYS A 12 -26.34 7.84 -16.32
N GLU A 13 -25.63 8.69 -17.05
CA GLU A 13 -24.31 9.18 -16.63
C GLU A 13 -24.41 10.13 -15.43
N LYS A 14 -25.47 10.94 -15.36
CA LYS A 14 -25.75 11.77 -14.17
C LYS A 14 -25.99 10.91 -12.94
N ASP A 15 -26.81 9.88 -13.05
CA ASP A 15 -27.08 8.96 -11.94
C ASP A 15 -25.81 8.23 -11.49
N TYR A 16 -25.00 7.77 -12.46
CA TYR A 16 -23.71 7.15 -12.17
C TYR A 16 -22.73 8.14 -11.50
N LEU A 17 -22.68 9.38 -11.98
CA LEU A 17 -21.87 10.43 -11.37
C LEU A 17 -22.29 10.71 -9.92
N GLU A 18 -23.58 10.79 -9.63
CA GLU A 18 -24.08 10.98 -8.26
C GLU A 18 -23.71 9.79 -7.35
N MET A 19 -23.80 8.56 -7.86
CA MET A 19 -23.33 7.38 -7.15
C MET A 19 -21.81 7.46 -6.85
N LEU A 20 -21.00 7.85 -7.84
CA LEU A 20 -19.56 8.02 -7.66
C LEU A 20 -19.23 9.14 -6.68
N LYS A 21 -19.92 10.29 -6.74
CA LYS A 21 -19.76 11.38 -5.77
C LYS A 21 -20.04 10.88 -4.35
N LYS A 22 -21.16 10.17 -4.14
CA LYS A 22 -21.50 9.61 -2.83
C LYS A 22 -20.41 8.67 -2.32
N LYS A 23 -19.87 7.79 -3.17
CA LYS A 23 -18.79 6.87 -2.82
C LYS A 23 -17.49 7.62 -2.50
N TYR A 24 -17.03 8.47 -3.40
CA TYR A 24 -15.71 9.10 -3.30
C TYR A 24 -15.65 10.27 -2.32
N SER A 25 -16.80 10.78 -1.87
CA SER A 25 -16.91 11.71 -0.75
C SER A 25 -17.27 11.03 0.58
N SER A 26 -17.38 9.70 0.62
CA SER A 26 -17.68 8.97 1.85
C SER A 26 -16.47 8.91 2.78
N ARG A 27 -16.72 8.83 4.09
CA ARG A 27 -15.67 8.69 5.11
C ARG A 27 -14.87 7.40 4.90
N GLU A 28 -15.56 6.33 4.54
CA GLU A 28 -14.97 5.01 4.29
C GLU A 28 -13.98 5.08 3.15
N TRP A 29 -14.26 5.85 2.09
CA TRP A 29 -13.34 6.01 0.98
C TRP A 29 -12.19 6.97 1.32
N LEU A 30 -12.49 8.15 1.85
CA LEU A 30 -11.48 9.18 2.15
C LEU A 30 -10.46 8.73 3.20
N TYR A 31 -10.91 7.94 4.18
CA TYR A 31 -10.10 7.49 5.32
C TYR A 31 -9.87 5.97 5.32
N MET A 32 -9.99 5.29 4.17
CA MET A 32 -9.95 3.82 4.09
C MET A 32 -8.70 3.21 4.75
N HIS A 33 -7.55 3.90 4.65
CA HIS A 33 -6.29 3.43 5.24
C HIS A 33 -6.21 3.69 6.75
N GLU A 34 -6.88 4.73 7.26
CA GLU A 34 -6.97 4.99 8.71
C GLU A 34 -7.92 4.00 9.39
N LEU A 35 -9.02 3.66 8.72
CA LEU A 35 -10.04 2.74 9.24
C LEU A 35 -9.63 1.27 9.13
N LYS A 36 -8.51 0.97 8.44
CA LYS A 36 -8.02 -0.41 8.23
C LYS A 36 -7.46 -1.04 9.51
N TYR A 37 -6.91 -0.24 10.42
CA TYR A 37 -6.31 -0.73 11.66
C TYR A 37 -7.13 -0.26 12.87
N ASP A 38 -7.34 -1.14 13.85
CA ASP A 38 -8.05 -0.84 15.11
C ASP A 38 -7.25 0.06 16.08
N ILE A 39 -6.38 0.92 15.54
CA ILE A 39 -5.50 1.82 16.27
C ILE A 39 -5.46 3.19 15.58
N PRO A 40 -5.36 4.30 16.33
CA PRO A 40 -5.34 5.63 15.71
C PRO A 40 -4.11 5.80 14.80
N LEU A 41 -4.34 6.02 13.50
CA LEU A 41 -3.25 6.23 12.55
C LEU A 41 -2.38 7.45 12.92
N SER A 42 -2.96 8.45 13.59
CA SER A 42 -2.23 9.59 14.14
C SER A 42 -1.09 9.17 15.05
N ASP A 43 -1.30 8.15 15.88
CA ASP A 43 -0.28 7.65 16.79
C ASP A 43 0.80 6.91 16.01
N VAL A 44 0.40 6.12 15.01
CA VAL A 44 1.34 5.39 14.14
C VAL A 44 2.26 6.37 13.40
N LEU A 45 1.68 7.42 12.83
CA LEU A 45 2.42 8.44 12.09
C LEU A 45 3.35 9.24 13.01
N LYS A 46 2.96 9.46 14.27
CA LYS A 46 3.77 10.19 15.25
C LYS A 46 4.94 9.36 15.77
N TYR A 47 4.68 8.12 16.18
CA TYR A 47 5.66 7.30 16.90
C TYR A 47 6.45 6.37 15.99
N ARG A 48 5.98 6.13 14.75
CA ARG A 48 6.55 5.21 13.74
C ARG A 48 6.64 3.74 14.17
N LYS A 49 6.50 3.43 15.45
CA LYS A 49 6.43 2.10 16.04
C LYS A 49 5.53 2.17 17.27
N ILE A 50 4.56 1.29 17.34
CA ILE A 50 3.67 1.10 18.49
C ILE A 50 3.70 -0.36 18.87
N LYS A 51 3.96 -0.66 20.15
CA LYS A 51 3.76 -2.00 20.72
C LYS A 51 2.30 -2.13 21.11
N VAL A 52 1.58 -3.08 20.50
CA VAL A 52 0.18 -3.38 20.85
C VAL A 52 0.14 -4.34 22.03
N LYS A 53 0.93 -5.41 21.95
CA LYS A 53 1.18 -6.38 23.03
C LYS A 53 2.48 -7.13 22.78
N GLU A 54 2.82 -8.09 23.64
CA GLU A 54 4.01 -8.93 23.44
C GLU A 54 3.99 -9.61 22.07
N GLY A 55 5.11 -9.54 21.33
CA GLY A 55 5.21 -10.06 19.97
C GLY A 55 4.40 -9.34 18.89
N GLN A 56 3.61 -8.30 19.21
CA GLN A 56 2.73 -7.60 18.25
C GLN A 56 3.03 -6.09 18.19
N TYR A 57 3.37 -5.62 16.99
CA TYR A 57 3.78 -4.24 16.74
C TYR A 57 3.09 -3.69 15.50
N ILE A 58 2.88 -2.37 15.48
CA ILE A 58 2.54 -1.65 14.26
C ILE A 58 3.67 -0.70 13.94
N VAL A 59 4.21 -0.81 12.74
CA VAL A 59 5.43 -0.14 12.31
C VAL A 59 5.15 0.65 11.04
N GLN A 60 5.63 1.87 11.01
CA GLN A 60 5.54 2.77 9.87
C GLN A 60 6.94 3.11 9.35
N VAL A 61 7.07 3.04 8.04
CA VAL A 61 8.30 3.35 7.30
C VAL A 61 7.95 4.31 6.18
N ASP A 62 8.71 5.40 6.07
CA ASP A 62 8.81 6.19 4.86
C ASP A 62 10.16 5.91 4.23
N TYR A 63 10.16 5.46 2.98
CA TYR A 63 11.36 5.16 2.20
C TYR A 63 11.36 5.98 0.93
N LYS A 64 12.39 6.81 0.75
CA LYS A 64 12.55 7.66 -0.44
C LYS A 64 13.48 6.98 -1.44
N ALA A 65 12.90 6.39 -2.48
CA ALA A 65 13.58 6.02 -3.71
C ALA A 65 13.50 7.20 -4.70
N LEU A 66 13.41 6.93 -6.01
CA LEU A 66 12.99 7.95 -6.97
C LEU A 66 11.59 8.50 -6.61
N LYS A 67 10.67 7.61 -6.24
CA LYS A 67 9.36 7.92 -5.64
C LYS A 67 9.31 7.55 -4.16
N LEU A 68 8.35 8.10 -3.43
CA LEU A 68 8.09 7.84 -2.03
C LEU A 68 7.32 6.53 -1.88
N ILE A 69 7.82 5.63 -1.05
CA ILE A 69 7.14 4.41 -0.61
C ILE A 69 6.85 4.57 0.88
N ARG A 70 5.60 4.38 1.27
CA ARG A 70 5.15 4.36 2.66
C ARG A 70 4.60 3.00 3.00
N LEU A 71 5.09 2.44 4.09
CA LEU A 71 4.64 1.17 4.64
C LEU A 71 4.00 1.42 6.00
N ILE A 72 2.84 0.81 6.22
CA ILE A 72 2.29 0.62 7.57
C ILE A 72 2.04 -0.88 7.69
N ALA A 73 2.82 -1.54 8.54
CA ALA A 73 2.76 -3.00 8.70
C ALA A 73 2.43 -3.37 10.14
N GLU A 74 1.53 -4.33 10.29
CA GLU A 74 1.34 -5.06 11.53
C GLU A 74 2.27 -6.27 11.55
N ILE A 75 3.15 -6.33 12.54
CA ILE A 75 4.09 -7.43 12.75
C ILE A 75 3.63 -8.26 13.94
N ARG A 76 3.49 -9.57 13.74
CA ARG A 76 3.20 -10.55 14.79
C ARG A 76 4.25 -11.65 14.75
N ASP A 77 4.91 -11.91 15.88
CA ASP A 77 5.92 -12.96 16.04
C ASP A 77 6.99 -12.92 14.93
N ASN A 78 7.51 -11.73 14.66
CA ASN A 78 8.51 -11.44 13.63
C ASN A 78 8.09 -11.76 12.18
N LYS A 79 6.77 -11.75 11.91
CA LYS A 79 6.19 -11.91 10.58
C LYS A 79 5.20 -10.79 10.26
N ILE A 80 5.02 -10.48 8.99
CA ILE A 80 3.99 -9.55 8.53
C ILE A 80 2.62 -10.21 8.71
N SER A 81 1.81 -9.71 9.64
CA SER A 81 0.40 -10.09 9.79
C SER A 81 -0.46 -9.38 8.75
N ASP A 82 -0.22 -8.08 8.57
CA ASP A 82 -0.86 -7.25 7.55
C ASP A 82 0.08 -6.10 7.15
N ILE A 83 -0.12 -5.56 5.95
CA ILE A 83 0.66 -4.43 5.44
C ILE A 83 -0.18 -3.57 4.50
N THR A 84 0.11 -2.27 4.53
CA THR A 84 -0.40 -1.29 3.56
C THR A 84 0.81 -0.59 2.93
N ILE A 85 0.88 -0.61 1.61
CA ILE A 85 1.88 0.03 0.77
C ILE A 85 1.21 1.18 0.03
N SER A 86 1.74 2.38 0.22
CA SER A 86 1.24 3.58 -0.43
C SER A 86 2.40 4.48 -0.85
N GLY A 87 2.13 5.57 -1.58
CA GLY A 87 3.19 6.41 -2.11
C GLY A 87 2.73 7.33 -3.23
N ASP A 88 3.70 7.97 -3.90
CA ASP A 88 3.50 8.82 -5.08
C ASP A 88 4.03 8.17 -6.37
N PHE A 89 4.11 6.83 -6.37
CA PHE A 89 4.46 5.99 -7.51
C PHE A 89 3.21 5.56 -8.30
N PHE A 90 3.42 5.11 -9.54
CA PHE A 90 2.33 4.69 -10.42
C PHE A 90 2.44 3.20 -10.74
N VAL A 91 1.34 2.45 -10.72
CA VAL A 91 1.36 1.02 -11.07
C VAL A 91 0.22 0.69 -12.00
N GLN A 92 0.49 -0.16 -12.98
CA GLN A 92 -0.51 -0.69 -13.90
C GLN A 92 -0.35 -2.22 -14.01
N PRO A 93 -1.40 -3.01 -13.76
CA PRO A 93 -2.72 -2.59 -13.27
C PRO A 93 -2.69 -2.04 -11.84
N TYR A 94 -3.69 -1.22 -11.48
CA TYR A 94 -3.79 -0.62 -10.14
C TYR A 94 -3.91 -1.67 -9.01
N THR A 95 -4.30 -2.91 -9.35
CA THR A 95 -4.46 -4.04 -8.41
C THR A 95 -3.14 -4.67 -7.96
N VAL A 96 -2.01 -4.34 -8.60
CA VAL A 96 -0.70 -4.95 -8.33
C VAL A 96 -0.26 -4.74 -6.89
N VAL A 97 -0.48 -3.54 -6.35
CA VAL A 97 -0.07 -3.21 -4.98
C VAL A 97 -0.81 -4.09 -3.98
N SER A 98 -2.13 -4.23 -4.10
CA SER A 98 -2.91 -5.11 -3.23
C SER A 98 -2.47 -6.57 -3.34
N LEU A 99 -2.10 -7.03 -4.53
CA LEU A 99 -1.59 -8.39 -4.71
C LEU A 99 -0.22 -8.60 -4.03
N ILE A 100 0.66 -7.60 -4.07
CA ILE A 100 1.94 -7.62 -3.35
C ILE A 100 1.67 -7.65 -1.84
N GLU A 101 0.77 -6.81 -1.33
CA GLU A 101 0.38 -6.78 0.09
C GLU A 101 -0.10 -8.16 0.57
N GLU A 102 -1.02 -8.79 -0.17
CA GLU A 102 -1.51 -10.13 0.18
C GLU A 102 -0.41 -11.20 0.15
N ASN A 103 0.50 -11.16 -0.84
CA ASN A 103 1.61 -12.12 -0.91
C ASN A 103 2.65 -11.92 0.20
N LEU A 104 2.77 -10.72 0.77
CA LEU A 104 3.66 -10.42 1.88
C LEU A 104 3.11 -10.88 3.24
N LYS A 105 1.80 -11.14 3.37
CA LYS A 105 1.23 -11.69 4.60
C LYS A 105 1.85 -13.06 4.95
N GLY A 106 2.18 -13.22 6.22
CA GLY A 106 2.89 -14.36 6.77
C GLY A 106 4.39 -14.42 6.44
N SER A 107 4.93 -13.44 5.69
CA SER A 107 6.36 -13.38 5.39
C SER A 107 7.17 -13.11 6.67
N PRO A 108 8.26 -13.85 6.92
CA PRO A 108 9.26 -13.38 7.88
C PRO A 108 9.93 -12.11 7.37
N LEU A 109 10.57 -11.36 8.27
CA LEU A 109 11.29 -10.12 7.96
C LEU A 109 12.67 -10.38 7.34
N GLU A 110 12.67 -11.04 6.19
CA GLU A 110 13.87 -11.49 5.48
C GLU A 110 13.87 -11.01 4.04
N GLU A 111 15.01 -10.49 3.59
CA GLU A 111 15.19 -9.88 2.27
C GLU A 111 14.81 -10.83 1.13
N LYS A 112 15.29 -12.09 1.22
CA LYS A 112 15.03 -13.12 0.22
C LYS A 112 13.54 -13.44 0.12
N GLU A 113 12.87 -13.61 1.26
CA GLU A 113 11.44 -13.91 1.32
C GLU A 113 10.59 -12.78 0.73
N PHE A 114 10.92 -11.52 1.04
CA PHE A 114 10.27 -10.37 0.41
C PHE A 114 10.44 -10.37 -1.11
N LYS A 115 11.69 -10.58 -1.58
CA LYS A 115 12.00 -10.58 -3.00
C LYS A 115 11.24 -11.66 -3.75
N ASP A 116 11.20 -12.88 -3.20
CA ASP A 116 10.53 -14.02 -3.83
C ASP A 116 9.00 -13.82 -3.85
N ARG A 117 8.41 -13.29 -2.78
CA ARG A 117 6.97 -12.99 -2.70
C ARG A 117 6.54 -11.87 -3.64
N ILE A 118 7.33 -10.80 -3.73
CA ILE A 118 7.05 -9.69 -4.67
C ILE A 118 7.13 -10.19 -6.12
N LYS A 119 8.16 -10.96 -6.47
CA LYS A 119 8.29 -11.55 -7.81
C LYS A 119 7.08 -12.43 -8.15
N LYS A 120 6.69 -13.32 -7.24
CA LYS A 120 5.52 -14.18 -7.41
C LYS A 120 4.24 -13.38 -7.65
N ALA A 121 4.04 -12.29 -6.91
CA ALA A 121 2.90 -11.40 -7.11
C ALA A 121 2.89 -10.78 -8.52
N LEU A 122 4.03 -10.27 -8.98
CA LEU A 122 4.16 -9.67 -10.32
C LEU A 122 3.94 -10.71 -11.44
N GLU A 123 4.55 -11.88 -11.32
CA GLU A 123 4.42 -12.98 -12.28
C GLU A 123 2.96 -13.47 -12.40
N SER A 124 2.29 -13.67 -11.26
CA SER A 124 0.89 -14.15 -11.24
C SER A 124 -0.13 -13.16 -11.83
N SER A 125 0.24 -11.88 -11.96
CA SER A 125 -0.64 -10.82 -12.49
C SER A 125 -0.24 -10.33 -13.88
N ASN A 126 0.79 -10.91 -14.51
CA ASN A 126 1.43 -10.39 -15.72
C ASN A 126 1.74 -8.88 -15.60
N ALA A 127 2.09 -8.44 -14.40
CA ALA A 127 2.33 -7.04 -14.10
C ALA A 127 3.81 -6.72 -14.15
N SER A 128 4.11 -5.44 -14.39
CA SER A 128 5.45 -4.91 -14.31
C SER A 128 5.45 -3.62 -13.51
N LEU A 129 6.54 -3.39 -12.76
CA LEU A 129 6.84 -2.11 -12.13
C LEU A 129 7.53 -1.14 -13.09
N SER A 130 7.74 -1.52 -14.37
CA SER A 130 8.33 -0.63 -15.37
C SER A 130 7.55 0.69 -15.48
N GLY A 131 8.26 1.81 -15.41
CA GLY A 131 7.65 3.14 -15.48
C GLY A 131 6.96 3.60 -14.19
N SER A 132 6.95 2.78 -13.13
CA SER A 132 6.34 3.15 -11.85
C SER A 132 7.11 4.20 -11.06
N GLY A 133 8.40 4.33 -11.36
CA GLY A 133 9.35 5.10 -10.55
C GLY A 133 9.82 4.37 -9.28
N ILE A 134 9.51 3.08 -9.14
CA ILE A 134 10.04 2.19 -8.10
C ILE A 134 10.47 0.85 -8.70
N THR A 135 11.41 0.17 -8.04
CA THR A 135 11.86 -1.17 -8.41
C THR A 135 11.49 -2.20 -7.33
N ILE A 136 11.64 -3.49 -7.65
CA ILE A 136 11.52 -4.56 -6.64
C ILE A 136 12.53 -4.33 -5.51
N GLU A 137 13.74 -3.89 -5.86
CA GLU A 137 14.80 -3.65 -4.89
C GLU A 137 14.46 -2.48 -3.97
N ASP A 138 13.81 -1.42 -4.48
CA ASP A 138 13.32 -0.33 -3.63
C ASP A 138 12.25 -0.80 -2.63
N LEU A 139 11.32 -1.66 -3.07
CA LEU A 139 10.31 -2.26 -2.20
C LEU A 139 10.94 -3.15 -1.12
N VAL A 140 11.90 -3.99 -1.50
CA VAL A 140 12.63 -4.85 -0.57
C VAL A 140 13.39 -4.01 0.46
N ASN A 141 14.13 -2.98 0.02
CA ASN A 141 14.84 -2.08 0.92
C ASN A 141 13.90 -1.35 1.88
N ALA A 142 12.74 -0.89 1.39
CA ALA A 142 11.71 -0.29 2.24
C ALA A 142 11.18 -1.29 3.28
N LEU A 143 10.91 -2.55 2.89
CA LEU A 143 10.45 -3.60 3.79
C LEU A 143 11.50 -3.96 4.84
N MET A 144 12.79 -3.98 4.48
CA MET A 144 13.88 -4.24 5.43
C MET A 144 13.97 -3.17 6.53
N LYS A 145 13.55 -1.93 6.24
CA LYS A 145 13.42 -0.89 7.28
C LYS A 145 12.40 -1.24 8.37
N LEU A 146 11.42 -2.13 8.11
CA LEU A 146 10.52 -2.61 9.17
C LEU A 146 11.30 -3.35 10.26
N ARG A 147 12.26 -4.21 9.86
CA ARG A 147 13.12 -4.94 10.80
C ARG A 147 14.01 -3.99 11.60
N GLU A 148 14.68 -3.06 10.93
CA GLU A 148 15.53 -2.06 11.58
C GLU A 148 14.74 -1.26 12.65
N ARG A 149 13.48 -0.90 12.35
CA ARG A 149 12.61 -0.20 13.32
C ARG A 149 12.24 -1.06 14.52
N LEU A 150 12.09 -2.37 14.36
CA LEU A 150 11.83 -3.27 15.48
C LEU A 150 13.04 -3.41 16.41
N GLU A 151 14.24 -3.38 15.85
CA GLU A 151 15.51 -3.46 16.58
C GLU A 151 15.86 -2.17 17.34
N ILE A 152 15.42 -1.01 16.84
CA ILE A 152 15.60 0.27 17.54
C ILE A 152 14.62 0.33 18.73
N LEU A 153 15.20 0.38 19.94
CA LEU A 153 14.50 0.58 21.22
C LEU A 153 14.01 2.02 21.38
#